data_AF-A0A973TPX3-F1
#
_entry.id   AF-A0A973TPX3-F1
#
_cell.length_a   1.000
_cell.length_b   1.000
_cell.length_c   1.000
_cell.angle_alpha   90.00
_cell.angle_beta   90.00
_cell.angle_gamma   90.00
#
_symmetry.space_group_name_H-M   'P 1'
#
loop_
_entity.id
_entity.type
_entity.pdbx_description
1 polymer ?
#
loop_
_entity_poly.entity_id
_entity_poly.type
_entity_poly.pdbx_seq_one_letter_code
_entity_poly.pdbx_strand_id
1 'polypeptide(L)'
;MTRMLALCAAMALVLGAPRASAAELKVLGAKLDLPFAYKLIESGESLESDRDGLVGVEGREIEVLDGPLQGKHLRVVGRYWSPSFTDAALLRKSLGEIAAKDAAREATRDTGEVRIDNYTFHFSDRSSDDKKDPWPERMTMMGEVSAAMLSLQIHAKDVASLTPEVEQALKTAKLDFETLVRVRGRFDAEARAAKADTALETPLGSIDLGKKHRAQLVFSSMQRDAEGRQLSRTRTYYAQRVPGFWAASAPVLMTFACMVDSPEALEETLSLYDDDTTKPVEQRSVQTGGRVATKFLGTDAMLVTGKGPSHLGTRPSIRRLALAKDGTIYTFTVMRGGGSGVEEDVEKLLVKSSPQCRTDLAMPGDDANAPRPAAGNDAAPRVSSR
;
A
#
# COMPACT_ATOMS: atom_id res chain seq x y z
N MET A 1 27.06 44.68 -64.55
CA MET A 1 25.99 43.67 -64.71
C MET A 1 26.32 42.54 -63.75
N THR A 2 25.69 42.59 -62.59
CA THR A 2 26.14 41.95 -61.36
C THR A 2 25.03 40.98 -60.94
N ARG A 3 25.31 39.68 -60.87
CA ARG A 3 24.42 38.70 -60.23
C ARG A 3 25.20 38.02 -59.12
N MET A 4 24.87 38.42 -57.91
CA MET A 4 25.41 37.98 -56.64
C MET A 4 24.50 36.88 -56.09
N LEU A 5 25.10 35.80 -55.61
CA LEU A 5 24.46 34.66 -54.95
C LEU A 5 23.64 35.11 -53.73
N ALA A 6 22.46 34.51 -53.54
CA ALA A 6 21.77 34.47 -52.25
C ALA A 6 21.33 33.03 -51.98
N LEU A 7 22.20 32.28 -51.32
CA LEU A 7 21.93 30.97 -50.72
C LEU A 7 21.33 31.25 -49.33
N CYS A 8 20.00 31.29 -49.21
CA CYS A 8 19.34 31.38 -47.91
C CYS A 8 19.31 29.99 -47.27
N ALA A 9 20.23 29.77 -46.33
CA ALA A 9 20.17 28.67 -45.38
C ALA A 9 18.95 28.84 -44.47
N ALA A 10 17.92 28.00 -44.68
CA ALA A 10 16.86 27.78 -43.71
C ALA A 10 17.44 26.99 -42.53
N MET A 11 18.08 27.71 -41.61
CA MET A 11 18.51 27.18 -40.32
C MET A 11 17.25 27.01 -39.48
N ALA A 12 16.71 25.79 -39.47
CA ALA A 12 15.63 25.38 -38.59
C ALA A 12 16.12 25.58 -37.14
N LEU A 13 15.68 26.67 -36.51
CA LEU A 13 15.69 26.84 -35.08
C LEU A 13 14.79 25.73 -34.51
N VAL A 14 15.40 24.61 -34.12
CA VAL A 14 14.78 23.67 -33.18
C VAL A 14 14.71 24.43 -31.86
N LEU A 15 13.65 25.22 -31.70
CA LEU A 15 13.22 25.72 -30.40
C LEU A 15 12.98 24.48 -29.54
N GLY A 16 13.98 24.14 -28.73
CA GLY A 16 13.87 23.07 -27.75
C GLY A 16 12.64 23.36 -26.91
N ALA A 17 11.66 22.45 -26.98
CA ALA A 17 10.52 22.49 -26.08
C ALA A 17 11.07 22.68 -24.65
N PRO A 18 10.45 23.53 -23.82
CA PRO A 18 10.87 23.69 -22.44
C PRO A 18 11.02 22.29 -21.83
N ARG A 19 12.24 21.96 -21.36
CA ARG A 19 12.47 20.69 -20.67
C ARG A 19 11.43 20.62 -19.55
N ALA A 20 10.59 19.59 -19.59
CA ALA A 20 9.66 19.27 -18.51
C ALA A 20 10.42 19.32 -17.19
N SER A 21 9.81 19.92 -16.16
CA SER A 21 10.49 20.07 -14.89
C SER A 21 10.62 18.69 -14.23
N ALA A 22 11.83 18.15 -14.17
CA ALA A 22 12.06 16.89 -13.49
C ALA A 22 11.79 17.05 -11.99
N ALA A 23 11.07 16.11 -11.40
CA ALA A 23 10.70 16.13 -9.98
C ALA A 23 11.18 14.87 -9.26
N GLU A 24 11.75 15.02 -8.08
CA GLU A 24 12.17 13.90 -7.24
C GLU A 24 10.96 13.35 -6.47
N LEU A 25 10.62 12.08 -6.68
CA LEU A 25 9.62 11.34 -5.89
C LEU A 25 10.33 10.37 -4.94
N LYS A 26 9.92 10.36 -3.67
CA LYS A 26 10.43 9.42 -2.66
C LYS A 26 9.38 8.37 -2.32
N VAL A 27 9.81 7.10 -2.30
CA VAL A 27 8.98 5.96 -1.90
C VAL A 27 9.85 4.89 -1.25
N LEU A 28 9.56 4.50 -0.01
CA LEU A 28 10.23 3.43 0.75
C LEU A 28 11.74 3.31 0.47
N GLY A 29 12.51 4.31 0.90
CA GLY A 29 13.98 4.28 0.74
C GLY A 29 14.48 4.33 -0.70
N ALA A 30 13.65 4.70 -1.67
CA ALA A 30 14.05 5.00 -3.04
C ALA A 30 13.70 6.44 -3.42
N LYS A 31 14.54 7.03 -4.27
CA LYS A 31 14.33 8.34 -4.90
C LYS A 31 14.31 8.16 -6.41
N LEU A 32 13.22 8.58 -7.04
CA LEU A 32 13.03 8.53 -8.49
C LEU A 32 13.07 9.95 -9.05
N ASP A 33 13.91 10.18 -10.04
CA ASP A 33 13.98 11.43 -10.78
C ASP A 33 12.97 11.35 -11.94
N LEU A 34 11.71 11.74 -11.70
CA LEU A 34 10.64 11.65 -12.69
C LEU A 34 10.83 12.68 -13.81
N PRO A 35 10.52 12.34 -15.08
CA PRO A 35 10.76 13.22 -16.22
C PRO A 35 9.71 14.34 -16.39
N PHE A 36 8.87 14.56 -15.39
CA PHE A 36 7.75 15.50 -15.40
C PHE A 36 7.47 16.03 -13.98
N ALA A 37 6.77 17.17 -13.92
CA ALA A 37 6.17 17.66 -12.69
C ALA A 37 4.96 16.81 -12.31
N TYR A 38 4.72 16.69 -11.02
CA TYR A 38 3.57 15.96 -10.51
C TYR A 38 2.94 16.66 -9.30
N LYS A 39 1.67 16.35 -9.07
CA LYS A 39 0.96 16.62 -7.83
C LYS A 39 0.72 15.28 -7.11
N LEU A 40 1.00 15.24 -5.81
CA LEU A 40 0.60 14.10 -4.97
C LEU A 40 -0.91 14.12 -4.81
N ILE A 41 -1.57 12.99 -5.03
CA ILE A 41 -3.01 12.80 -4.79
C ILE A 41 -3.21 12.12 -3.44
N GLU A 42 -2.47 11.04 -3.22
CA GLU A 42 -2.60 10.23 -2.03
C GLU A 42 -1.27 9.55 -1.70
N SER A 43 -1.05 9.28 -0.42
CA SER A 43 0.02 8.40 0.05
C SER A 43 -0.51 7.33 0.98
N GLY A 44 0.06 6.14 0.88
CA GLY A 44 -0.21 5.03 1.78
C GLY A 44 1.09 4.45 2.32
N GLU A 45 1.04 3.91 3.52
CA GLU A 45 2.11 3.12 4.09
C GLU A 45 1.55 1.98 4.91
N SER A 46 2.23 0.83 4.86
CA SER A 46 1.92 -0.31 5.71
C SER A 46 3.17 -1.04 6.16
N LEU A 47 3.07 -1.60 7.37
CA LEU A 47 4.06 -2.46 7.97
C LEU A 47 3.35 -3.73 8.41
N GLU A 48 3.86 -4.87 7.98
CA GLU A 48 3.34 -6.19 8.29
C GLU A 48 4.46 -7.03 8.87
N SER A 49 4.17 -7.80 9.91
CA SER A 49 5.04 -8.87 10.38
C SER A 49 4.23 -10.12 10.60
N ASP A 50 4.66 -11.20 9.97
CA ASP A 50 4.15 -12.53 10.21
C ASP A 50 5.28 -13.45 10.73
N ARG A 51 5.06 -14.76 10.69
CA ARG A 51 6.08 -15.73 11.09
C ARG A 51 7.25 -15.77 10.10
N ASP A 52 7.02 -15.41 8.86
CA ASP A 52 7.93 -15.61 7.74
C ASP A 52 8.80 -14.38 7.50
N GLY A 53 8.35 -13.19 7.94
CA GLY A 53 9.17 -11.99 7.90
C GLY A 53 8.47 -10.71 8.30
N LEU A 54 9.06 -9.63 7.79
CA LEU A 54 8.56 -8.27 7.84
C LEU A 54 8.36 -7.78 6.40
N VAL A 55 7.23 -7.11 6.14
CA VAL A 55 6.97 -6.40 4.90
C VAL A 55 6.73 -4.92 5.25
N GLY A 56 7.50 -4.02 4.65
CA GLY A 56 7.16 -2.61 4.57
C GLY A 56 6.68 -2.25 3.18
N VAL A 57 5.63 -1.43 3.08
CA VAL A 57 5.12 -0.92 1.81
C VAL A 57 4.90 0.57 1.95
N GLU A 58 5.30 1.34 0.94
CA GLU A 58 4.85 2.72 0.75
C GLU A 58 4.31 2.88 -0.66
N GLY A 59 3.19 3.57 -0.79
CA GLY A 59 2.55 3.91 -2.06
C GLY A 59 2.34 5.40 -2.18
N ARG A 60 2.42 5.92 -3.40
CA ARG A 60 2.09 7.29 -3.78
C ARG A 60 1.24 7.25 -5.03
N GLU A 61 0.07 7.87 -5.02
CA GLU A 61 -0.66 8.20 -6.25
C GLU A 61 -0.33 9.64 -6.63
N ILE A 62 0.02 9.84 -7.89
CA ILE A 62 0.40 11.15 -8.44
C ILE A 62 -0.38 11.45 -9.71
N GLU A 63 -0.66 12.73 -9.93
CA GLU A 63 -1.15 13.27 -11.20
C GLU A 63 -0.01 14.02 -11.90
N VAL A 64 0.22 13.75 -13.17
CA VAL A 64 1.26 14.40 -13.97
C VAL A 64 0.79 15.78 -14.41
N LEU A 65 1.61 16.81 -14.20
CA LEU A 65 1.24 18.21 -14.42
C LEU A 65 1.73 18.79 -15.75
N ASP A 66 2.75 18.19 -16.37
CA ASP A 66 3.34 18.68 -17.61
C ASP A 66 3.77 17.55 -18.56
N GLY A 67 4.17 17.93 -19.77
CA GLY A 67 4.66 17.00 -20.78
C GLY A 67 3.56 16.13 -21.44
N PRO A 68 3.97 15.10 -22.21
CA PRO A 68 3.05 14.26 -22.98
C PRO A 68 2.07 13.45 -22.13
N LEU A 69 2.37 13.27 -20.83
CA LEU A 69 1.57 12.52 -19.88
C LEU A 69 0.67 13.43 -19.01
N GLN A 70 0.57 14.72 -19.29
CA GLN A 70 -0.23 15.65 -18.48
C GLN A 70 -1.67 15.13 -18.25
N GLY A 71 -2.12 15.20 -17.00
CA GLY A 71 -3.43 14.72 -16.53
C GLY A 71 -3.52 13.20 -16.34
N LYS A 72 -2.44 12.44 -16.60
CA LYS A 72 -2.39 11.01 -16.30
C LYS A 72 -2.10 10.79 -14.83
N HIS A 73 -2.68 9.72 -14.29
CA HIS A 73 -2.41 9.26 -12.94
C HIS A 73 -1.44 8.08 -12.97
N LEU A 74 -0.50 8.07 -12.05
CA LEU A 74 0.43 6.97 -11.81
C LEU A 74 0.42 6.59 -10.34
N ARG A 75 0.58 5.29 -10.06
CA ARG A 75 0.78 4.79 -8.70
C ARG A 75 2.19 4.24 -8.56
N VAL A 76 2.99 4.83 -7.68
CA VAL A 76 4.35 4.39 -7.41
C VAL A 76 4.39 3.68 -6.07
N VAL A 77 4.90 2.44 -6.05
CA VAL A 77 4.91 1.58 -4.86
C VAL A 77 6.32 1.04 -4.61
N GLY A 78 6.80 1.25 -3.38
CA GLY A 78 7.97 0.57 -2.86
C GLY A 78 7.54 -0.52 -1.89
N ARG A 79 8.14 -1.71 -1.99
CA ARG A 79 7.92 -2.84 -1.08
C ARG A 79 9.24 -3.43 -0.64
N TYR A 80 9.45 -3.55 0.66
CA TYR A 80 10.62 -4.13 1.27
C TYR A 80 10.22 -5.34 2.11
N TRP A 81 10.63 -6.53 1.69
CA TRP A 81 10.33 -7.78 2.37
C TRP A 81 11.61 -8.37 2.97
N SER A 82 11.70 -8.32 4.29
CA SER A 82 12.80 -8.87 5.07
C SER A 82 12.33 -10.16 5.75
N PRO A 83 12.76 -11.34 5.31
CA PRO A 83 12.39 -12.59 5.96
C PRO A 83 12.98 -12.69 7.38
N SER A 84 12.31 -13.44 8.26
CA SER A 84 12.80 -13.70 9.63
C SER A 84 14.02 -14.62 9.62
N PHE A 85 14.06 -15.56 8.67
CA PHE A 85 15.15 -16.49 8.45
C PHE A 85 15.22 -16.79 6.95
N THR A 86 16.22 -16.27 6.25
CA THR A 86 16.48 -16.69 4.87
C THR A 86 17.97 -16.63 4.59
N ASP A 87 18.45 -17.68 3.96
CA ASP A 87 19.76 -17.70 3.32
C ASP A 87 19.71 -16.76 2.11
N ALA A 88 20.59 -15.77 2.06
CA ALA A 88 20.70 -14.84 0.94
C ALA A 88 20.83 -15.58 -0.41
N ALA A 89 21.44 -16.77 -0.44
CA ALA A 89 21.51 -17.60 -1.63
C ALA A 89 20.13 -18.10 -2.09
N LEU A 90 19.27 -18.49 -1.15
CA LEU A 90 17.88 -18.87 -1.46
C LEU A 90 17.08 -17.68 -1.97
N LEU A 91 17.25 -16.50 -1.36
CA LEU A 91 16.59 -15.28 -1.80
C LEU A 91 16.96 -14.93 -3.25
N ARG A 92 18.27 -14.93 -3.58
CA ARG A 92 18.75 -14.70 -4.95
C ARG A 92 18.19 -15.72 -5.93
N LYS A 93 18.15 -16.99 -5.53
CA LYS A 93 17.55 -18.04 -6.36
C LYS A 93 16.07 -17.76 -6.63
N SER A 94 15.29 -17.42 -5.61
CA SER A 94 13.87 -17.07 -5.76
C SER A 94 13.67 -15.84 -6.64
N LEU A 95 14.53 -14.82 -6.54
CA LEU A 95 14.50 -13.66 -7.43
C LEU A 95 14.75 -14.05 -8.89
N GLY A 96 15.73 -14.92 -9.15
CA GLY A 96 15.99 -15.45 -10.50
C GLY A 96 14.82 -16.26 -11.05
N GLU A 97 14.15 -17.06 -10.21
CA GLU A 97 12.94 -17.80 -10.59
C GLU A 97 11.76 -16.87 -10.89
N ILE A 98 11.59 -15.79 -10.13
CA ILE A 98 10.57 -14.75 -10.39
C ILE A 98 10.87 -14.05 -11.72
N ALA A 99 12.11 -13.65 -11.95
CA ALA A 99 12.53 -13.00 -13.20
C ALA A 99 12.29 -13.90 -14.42
N ALA A 100 12.66 -15.18 -14.32
CA ALA A 100 12.41 -16.16 -15.38
C ALA A 100 10.91 -16.37 -15.64
N LYS A 101 10.09 -16.42 -14.58
CA LYS A 101 8.63 -16.51 -14.72
C LYS A 101 8.05 -15.28 -15.37
N ASP A 102 8.48 -14.08 -14.98
CA ASP A 102 8.01 -12.84 -15.59
C ASP A 102 8.40 -12.76 -17.06
N ALA A 103 9.65 -13.12 -17.42
CA ALA A 103 10.08 -13.18 -18.82
C ALA A 103 9.29 -14.20 -19.68
N ALA A 104 8.79 -15.27 -19.07
CA ALA A 104 8.01 -16.30 -19.76
C ALA A 104 6.51 -15.97 -19.91
N ARG A 105 6.01 -14.89 -19.29
CA ARG A 105 4.60 -14.49 -19.40
C ARG A 105 4.32 -13.81 -20.73
N GLU A 106 3.19 -14.15 -21.35
CA GLU A 106 2.72 -13.51 -22.59
C GLU A 106 2.43 -12.00 -22.41
N ALA A 107 1.98 -11.59 -21.22
CA ALA A 107 1.69 -10.19 -20.90
C ALA A 107 2.95 -9.33 -20.64
N THR A 108 4.15 -9.92 -20.71
CA THR A 108 5.42 -9.21 -20.47
C THR A 108 5.96 -8.65 -21.77
N ARG A 109 6.22 -7.34 -21.77
CA ARG A 109 6.73 -6.58 -22.93
C ARG A 109 8.25 -6.48 -22.95
N ASP A 110 8.84 -6.27 -21.78
CA ASP A 110 10.29 -6.16 -21.62
C ASP A 110 10.74 -6.76 -20.29
N THR A 111 11.96 -7.30 -20.28
CA THR A 111 12.65 -7.72 -19.06
C THR A 111 14.14 -7.48 -19.20
N GLY A 112 14.82 -7.26 -18.08
CA GLY A 112 16.27 -7.12 -18.12
C GLY A 112 16.91 -7.14 -16.75
N GLU A 113 18.24 -7.12 -16.74
CA GLU A 113 19.01 -6.85 -15.54
C GLU A 113 19.40 -5.38 -15.50
N VAL A 114 19.26 -4.76 -14.32
CA VAL A 114 19.59 -3.37 -14.06
C VAL A 114 20.50 -3.33 -12.85
N ARG A 115 21.57 -2.53 -12.91
CA ARG A 115 22.43 -2.28 -11.76
C ARG A 115 22.10 -0.92 -11.17
N ILE A 116 21.70 -0.91 -9.90
CA ILE A 116 21.57 0.30 -9.10
C ILE A 116 22.58 0.19 -7.97
N ASP A 117 23.50 1.16 -7.90
CA ASP A 117 24.67 1.12 -7.03
C ASP A 117 25.44 -0.21 -7.21
N ASN A 118 25.59 -0.98 -6.13
CA ASN A 118 26.26 -2.28 -6.13
C ASN A 118 25.31 -3.47 -6.22
N TYR A 119 24.01 -3.23 -6.42
CA TYR A 119 22.98 -4.26 -6.39
C TYR A 119 22.44 -4.56 -7.79
N THR A 120 22.13 -5.84 -8.01
CA THR A 120 21.48 -6.32 -9.22
C THR A 120 19.98 -6.37 -9.00
N PHE A 121 19.24 -5.78 -9.92
CA PHE A 121 17.79 -5.80 -9.98
C PHE A 121 17.33 -6.45 -11.28
N HIS A 122 16.23 -7.17 -11.20
CA HIS A 122 15.47 -7.62 -12.36
C HIS A 122 14.40 -6.58 -12.66
N PHE A 123 14.39 -6.10 -13.90
CA PHE A 123 13.36 -5.24 -14.46
C PHE A 123 12.33 -6.08 -15.22
N SER A 124 11.05 -5.73 -15.10
CA SER A 124 9.99 -6.23 -15.96
C SER A 124 8.96 -5.14 -16.25
N ASP A 125 8.52 -5.04 -17.50
CA ASP A 125 7.36 -4.26 -17.94
C ASP A 125 6.26 -5.21 -18.41
N ARG A 126 5.08 -5.14 -17.79
CA ARG A 126 4.00 -6.10 -18.07
C ARG A 126 2.61 -5.53 -17.78
N SER A 127 1.62 -6.15 -18.41
CA SER A 127 0.22 -6.01 -18.01
C SER A 127 -0.14 -6.98 -16.89
N SER A 128 -1.22 -6.68 -16.16
CA SER A 128 -1.82 -7.54 -15.14
C SER A 128 -2.69 -8.58 -15.80
N ASP A 129 -2.57 -9.82 -15.32
CA ASP A 129 -3.45 -10.90 -15.75
C ASP A 129 -4.87 -10.76 -15.15
N ASP A 130 -5.02 -9.91 -14.12
CA ASP A 130 -6.30 -9.59 -13.50
C ASP A 130 -6.97 -8.42 -14.21
N LYS A 131 -8.09 -8.71 -14.89
CA LYS A 131 -8.88 -7.70 -15.62
C LYS A 131 -9.58 -6.69 -14.72
N LYS A 132 -9.63 -6.94 -13.41
CA LYS A 132 -10.22 -6.03 -12.41
C LYS A 132 -9.17 -5.14 -11.75
N ASP A 133 -7.90 -5.34 -12.04
CA ASP A 133 -6.84 -4.50 -11.51
C ASP A 133 -7.08 -3.05 -11.96
N PRO A 134 -7.29 -2.09 -11.04
CA PRO A 134 -7.49 -0.69 -11.41
C PRO A 134 -6.21 -0.06 -11.97
N TRP A 135 -5.06 -0.75 -11.86
CA TRP A 135 -3.77 -0.33 -12.38
C TRP A 135 -3.11 -1.48 -13.17
N PRO A 136 -3.71 -1.87 -14.31
CA PRO A 136 -3.33 -3.08 -15.02
C PRO A 136 -1.94 -3.01 -15.62
N GLU A 137 -1.37 -1.84 -15.86
CA GLU A 137 -0.06 -1.69 -16.47
C GLU A 137 1.00 -1.43 -15.41
N ARG A 138 2.14 -2.13 -15.46
CA ARG A 138 3.19 -1.97 -14.46
C ARG A 138 4.61 -2.19 -15.00
N MET A 139 5.50 -1.29 -14.59
CA MET A 139 6.94 -1.49 -14.59
C MET A 139 7.40 -1.85 -13.19
N THR A 140 8.22 -2.89 -13.05
CA THR A 140 8.73 -3.40 -11.78
C THR A 140 10.25 -3.51 -11.83
N MET A 141 10.90 -3.07 -10.77
CA MET A 141 12.27 -3.44 -10.43
C MET A 141 12.26 -4.25 -9.14
N MET A 142 13.02 -5.34 -9.11
CA MET A 142 13.09 -6.23 -7.95
C MET A 142 14.50 -6.76 -7.74
N GLY A 143 15.03 -6.65 -6.53
CA GLY A 143 16.39 -7.06 -6.22
C GLY A 143 16.59 -7.35 -4.74
N GLU A 144 17.71 -7.99 -4.42
CA GLU A 144 18.13 -8.18 -3.04
C GLU A 144 18.87 -6.92 -2.56
N VAL A 145 18.43 -6.36 -1.43
CA VAL A 145 19.13 -5.27 -0.73
C VAL A 145 19.23 -5.62 0.74
N SER A 146 20.46 -5.77 1.24
CA SER A 146 20.75 -6.11 2.65
C SER A 146 20.00 -7.38 3.14
N ALA A 147 20.10 -8.49 2.38
CA ALA A 147 19.43 -9.76 2.67
C ALA A 147 17.89 -9.73 2.71
N ALA A 148 17.29 -8.69 2.13
CA ALA A 148 15.85 -8.55 1.96
C ALA A 148 15.52 -8.26 0.50
N MET A 149 14.27 -8.50 0.10
CA MET A 149 13.80 -8.16 -1.24
C MET A 149 13.26 -6.73 -1.26
N LEU A 150 13.83 -5.88 -2.11
CA LEU A 150 13.26 -4.60 -2.47
C LEU A 150 12.56 -4.73 -3.83
N SER A 151 11.32 -4.26 -3.92
CA SER A 151 10.60 -4.06 -5.17
C SER A 151 10.15 -2.61 -5.28
N LEU A 152 10.41 -1.99 -6.44
CA LEU A 152 9.92 -0.68 -6.82
C LEU A 152 9.03 -0.85 -8.04
N GLN A 153 7.83 -0.29 -8.01
CA GLN A 153 6.82 -0.48 -9.04
C GLN A 153 6.21 0.86 -9.42
N ILE A 154 5.99 1.06 -10.71
CA ILE A 154 5.18 2.15 -11.25
C ILE A 154 4.02 1.50 -11.98
N HIS A 155 2.81 1.79 -11.52
CA HIS A 155 1.58 1.31 -12.13
C HIS A 155 0.85 2.44 -12.85
N ALA A 156 0.15 2.08 -13.92
CA ALA A 156 -0.65 2.98 -14.73
C ALA A 156 -1.98 2.33 -15.13
N LYS A 157 -2.95 3.17 -15.47
CA LYS A 157 -4.24 2.74 -16.04
C LYS A 157 -4.13 2.37 -17.52
N ASP A 158 -3.12 2.89 -18.20
CA ASP A 158 -2.88 2.66 -19.62
C ASP A 158 -1.38 2.53 -19.91
N VAL A 159 -1.05 1.76 -20.95
CA VAL A 159 0.34 1.43 -21.30
C VAL A 159 1.09 2.65 -21.85
N ALA A 160 0.36 3.60 -22.45
CA ALA A 160 0.94 4.83 -22.99
C ALA A 160 1.56 5.73 -21.90
N SER A 161 1.16 5.54 -20.64
CA SER A 161 1.70 6.24 -19.48
C SER A 161 3.02 5.66 -18.97
N LEU A 162 3.42 4.48 -19.44
CA LEU A 162 4.69 3.83 -19.08
C LEU A 162 5.72 4.05 -20.20
N THR A 163 6.24 5.27 -20.29
CA THR A 163 7.16 5.67 -21.37
C THR A 163 8.61 5.23 -21.09
N PRO A 164 9.50 5.23 -22.11
CA PRO A 164 10.92 4.96 -21.90
C PRO A 164 11.60 5.89 -20.88
N GLU A 165 11.13 7.13 -20.73
CA GLU A 165 11.65 8.07 -19.73
C GLU A 165 11.21 7.68 -18.31
N VAL A 166 9.99 7.16 -18.14
CA VAL A 166 9.50 6.62 -16.86
C VAL A 166 10.27 5.35 -16.50
N GLU A 167 10.48 4.47 -17.47
CA GLU A 167 11.33 3.30 -17.33
C GLU A 167 12.73 3.69 -16.88
N GLN A 168 13.35 4.67 -17.55
CA GLN A 168 14.67 5.15 -17.21
C GLN A 168 14.72 5.72 -15.79
N ALA A 169 13.70 6.49 -15.37
CA ALA A 169 13.60 7.02 -14.01
C ALA A 169 13.59 5.89 -12.95
N LEU A 170 12.89 4.79 -13.23
CA LEU A 170 12.90 3.60 -12.38
C LEU A 170 14.29 2.92 -12.39
N LYS A 171 14.87 2.71 -13.58
CA LYS A 171 16.19 2.06 -13.76
C LYS A 171 17.35 2.85 -13.15
N THR A 172 17.20 4.15 -12.94
CA THR A 172 18.21 5.03 -12.30
C THR A 172 17.81 5.49 -10.90
N ALA A 173 16.85 4.83 -10.25
CA ALA A 173 16.47 5.18 -8.89
C ALA A 173 17.67 5.15 -7.93
N LYS A 174 17.71 6.08 -6.97
CA LYS A 174 18.76 6.12 -5.94
C LYS A 174 18.22 5.51 -4.65
N LEU A 175 19.03 4.67 -3.99
CA LEU A 175 18.61 3.98 -2.77
C LEU A 175 19.11 4.70 -1.52
N ASP A 176 18.22 4.84 -0.55
CA ASP A 176 18.48 5.25 0.82
C ASP A 176 18.43 4.02 1.73
N PHE A 177 19.61 3.42 1.90
CA PHE A 177 19.78 2.21 2.71
C PHE A 177 19.46 2.43 4.19
N GLU A 178 19.64 3.64 4.71
CA GLU A 178 19.33 3.95 6.11
C GLU A 178 17.82 3.81 6.36
N THR A 179 17.00 4.31 5.43
CA THR A 179 15.55 4.14 5.47
C THR A 179 15.15 2.66 5.38
N LEU A 180 15.76 1.88 4.49
CA LEU A 180 15.46 0.45 4.31
C LEU A 180 15.80 -0.40 5.54
N VAL A 181 16.98 -0.22 6.12
CA VAL A 181 17.42 -0.96 7.32
C VAL A 181 16.54 -0.63 8.54
N ARG A 182 15.94 0.58 8.58
CA ARG A 182 15.06 1.00 9.66
C ARG A 182 13.64 0.45 9.60
N VAL A 183 13.21 -0.17 8.49
CA VAL A 183 11.82 -0.67 8.36
C VAL A 183 11.46 -1.63 9.51
N ARG A 184 12.37 -2.52 9.91
CA ARG A 184 12.16 -3.40 11.07
C ARG A 184 12.04 -2.63 12.37
N GLY A 185 12.97 -1.70 12.62
CA GLY A 185 12.95 -0.86 13.81
C GLY A 185 11.66 -0.02 13.92
N ARG A 186 11.15 0.50 12.79
CA ARG A 186 9.86 1.20 12.70
C ARG A 186 8.71 0.29 13.14
N PHE A 187 8.64 -0.93 12.62
CA PHE A 187 7.59 -1.87 13.00
C PHE A 187 7.69 -2.29 14.47
N ASP A 188 8.89 -2.58 14.98
CA ASP A 188 9.05 -2.97 16.38
C ASP A 188 8.67 -1.82 17.32
N ALA A 189 8.92 -0.57 16.94
CA ALA A 189 8.45 0.61 17.67
C ALA A 189 6.91 0.73 17.61
N GLU A 190 6.31 0.50 16.45
CA GLU A 190 4.87 0.55 16.24
C GLU A 190 4.16 -0.56 17.04
N ALA A 191 4.70 -1.78 17.03
CA ALA A 191 4.18 -2.91 17.79
C ALA A 191 4.25 -2.68 19.31
N ARG A 192 5.29 -1.98 19.80
CA ARG A 192 5.37 -1.55 21.20
C ARG A 192 4.35 -0.47 21.53
N ALA A 193 4.18 0.52 20.66
CA ALA A 193 3.20 1.59 20.87
C ALA A 193 1.75 1.10 20.76
N ALA A 194 1.51 0.04 19.97
CA ALA A 194 0.20 -0.57 19.77
C ALA A 194 -0.30 -1.40 20.97
N LYS A 195 0.54 -1.63 21.99
CA LYS A 195 0.20 -2.45 23.15
C LYS A 195 0.79 -1.89 24.45
N ALA A 196 -0.09 -1.56 25.39
CA ALA A 196 0.28 -1.21 26.76
C ALA A 196 -0.25 -2.29 27.72
N ASP A 197 0.63 -3.12 28.29
CA ASP A 197 0.26 -4.27 29.13
C ASP A 197 -0.75 -5.23 28.46
N THR A 198 -2.01 -5.18 28.92
CA THR A 198 -3.14 -5.98 28.41
C THR A 198 -4.04 -5.20 27.46
N ALA A 199 -3.81 -3.90 27.32
CA ALA A 199 -4.55 -3.02 26.44
C ALA A 199 -3.95 -2.96 25.03
N LEU A 200 -4.84 -3.02 24.04
CA LEU A 200 -4.53 -2.80 22.64
C LEU A 200 -4.94 -1.40 22.22
N GLU A 201 -4.00 -0.65 21.67
CA GLU A 201 -4.28 0.66 21.09
C GLU A 201 -4.77 0.48 19.66
N THR A 202 -6.07 0.64 19.42
CA THR A 202 -6.66 0.47 18.09
C THR A 202 -7.08 1.81 17.49
N PRO A 203 -7.29 1.88 16.17
CA PRO A 203 -7.93 3.03 15.52
C PRO A 203 -9.32 3.36 16.07
N LEU A 204 -9.95 2.42 16.80
CA LEU A 204 -11.28 2.57 17.39
C LEU A 204 -11.24 2.90 18.90
N GLY A 205 -10.05 3.14 19.45
CA GLY A 205 -9.82 3.34 20.88
C GLY A 205 -9.02 2.21 21.54
N SER A 206 -8.88 2.28 22.86
CA SER A 206 -8.12 1.30 23.64
C SER A 206 -9.01 0.13 24.07
N ILE A 207 -8.51 -1.10 23.92
CA ILE A 207 -9.24 -2.33 24.27
C ILE A 207 -8.42 -3.13 25.27
N ASP A 208 -8.85 -3.16 26.53
CA ASP A 208 -8.24 -4.02 27.54
C ASP A 208 -8.72 -5.46 27.36
N LEU A 209 -7.82 -6.34 26.91
CA LEU A 209 -8.10 -7.77 26.83
C LEU A 209 -7.98 -8.46 28.19
N GLY A 210 -7.38 -7.81 29.19
CA GLY A 210 -7.06 -8.40 30.48
C GLY A 210 -5.96 -9.46 30.43
N LYS A 211 -5.51 -9.89 31.61
CA LYS A 211 -4.32 -10.75 31.81
C LYS A 211 -4.44 -12.17 31.25
N LYS A 212 -5.65 -12.60 30.90
CA LYS A 212 -5.92 -13.94 30.35
C LYS A 212 -5.63 -14.04 28.86
N HIS A 213 -5.24 -12.93 28.21
CA HIS A 213 -5.02 -12.86 26.78
C HIS A 213 -3.61 -12.39 26.48
N ARG A 214 -3.07 -12.89 25.36
CA ARG A 214 -1.87 -12.36 24.74
C ARG A 214 -2.22 -11.92 23.32
N ALA A 215 -1.77 -10.73 22.97
CA ALA A 215 -1.92 -10.20 21.63
C ALA A 215 -0.62 -9.55 21.16
N GLN A 216 -0.43 -9.55 19.85
CA GLN A 216 0.71 -9.00 19.14
C GLN A 216 0.22 -8.30 17.88
N LEU A 217 0.70 -7.09 17.63
CA LEU A 217 0.48 -6.39 16.37
C LEU A 217 1.20 -7.13 15.24
N VAL A 218 0.51 -7.34 14.14
CA VAL A 218 1.05 -8.00 12.93
C VAL A 218 0.82 -7.24 11.65
N PHE A 219 -0.06 -6.25 11.66
CA PHE A 219 -0.19 -5.33 10.54
C PHE A 219 -0.58 -3.95 11.04
N SER A 220 -0.04 -2.92 10.42
CA SER A 220 -0.35 -1.52 10.66
C SER A 220 -0.32 -0.81 9.32
N SER A 221 -1.36 -0.03 9.01
CA SER A 221 -1.35 0.82 7.82
C SER A 221 -1.97 2.18 8.08
N MET A 222 -1.57 3.14 7.25
CA MET A 222 -2.08 4.49 7.25
C MET A 222 -2.16 5.03 5.81
N GLN A 223 -3.16 5.86 5.56
CA GLN A 223 -3.36 6.55 4.28
C GLN A 223 -3.52 8.05 4.55
N ARG A 224 -3.00 8.88 3.67
CA ARG A 224 -3.05 10.35 3.77
C ARG A 224 -3.39 10.96 2.41
N ASP A 225 -4.10 12.08 2.42
CA ASP A 225 -4.29 12.90 1.23
C ASP A 225 -3.02 13.68 0.85
N ALA A 226 -3.13 14.46 -0.23
CA ALA A 226 -2.07 15.31 -0.76
C ALA A 226 -1.51 16.32 0.27
N GLU A 227 -2.37 16.80 1.17
CA GLU A 227 -2.03 17.76 2.22
C GLU A 227 -1.42 17.08 3.46
N GLY A 228 -1.37 15.75 3.48
CA GLY A 228 -0.84 14.94 4.57
C GLY A 228 -1.84 14.69 5.69
N ARG A 229 -3.11 15.04 5.52
CA ARG A 229 -4.17 14.70 6.47
C ARG A 229 -4.46 13.21 6.36
N GLN A 230 -4.52 12.55 7.51
CA GLN A 230 -4.78 11.12 7.59
C GLN A 230 -6.23 10.80 7.19
N LEU A 231 -6.38 9.93 6.21
CA LEU A 231 -7.65 9.43 5.69
C LEU A 231 -8.04 8.11 6.32
N SER A 232 -7.08 7.23 6.61
CA SER A 232 -7.38 5.93 7.19
C SER A 232 -6.29 5.43 8.11
N ARG A 233 -6.71 4.61 9.07
CA ARG A 233 -5.81 3.91 9.99
C ARG A 233 -6.30 2.50 10.23
N THR A 234 -5.41 1.53 10.06
CA THR A 234 -5.69 0.11 10.31
C THR A 234 -4.63 -0.50 11.21
N ARG A 235 -5.05 -1.32 12.16
CA ARG A 235 -4.17 -2.21 12.93
C ARG A 235 -4.77 -3.60 13.02
N THR A 236 -3.94 -4.61 12.83
CA THR A 236 -4.31 -6.01 12.96
C THR A 236 -3.46 -6.70 14.01
N TYR A 237 -4.13 -7.50 14.84
CA TYR A 237 -3.54 -8.23 15.94
C TYR A 237 -3.76 -9.72 15.77
N TYR A 238 -2.73 -10.52 16.06
CA TYR A 238 -2.95 -11.89 16.50
C TYR A 238 -3.21 -11.87 18.00
N ALA A 239 -4.38 -12.35 18.41
CA ALA A 239 -4.74 -12.51 19.81
C ALA A 239 -5.09 -13.97 20.14
N GLN A 240 -4.81 -14.38 21.35
CA GLN A 240 -5.17 -15.72 21.84
C GLN A 240 -5.25 -15.70 23.36
N ARG A 241 -6.05 -16.62 23.92
CA ARG A 241 -6.06 -16.82 25.37
C ARG A 241 -4.72 -17.41 25.79
N VAL A 242 -4.16 -16.90 26.89
CA VAL A 242 -3.00 -17.52 27.54
C VAL A 242 -3.43 -18.93 27.93
N PRO A 243 -2.78 -19.99 27.41
CA PRO A 243 -3.21 -21.35 27.68
C PRO A 243 -3.22 -21.61 29.18
N GLY A 244 -4.33 -22.12 29.70
CA GLY A 244 -4.31 -22.87 30.96
C GLY A 244 -3.76 -24.27 30.70
N PHE A 245 -3.37 -25.00 31.75
CA PHE A 245 -2.78 -26.34 31.68
C PHE A 245 -3.58 -27.36 30.81
N TRP A 246 -4.88 -27.13 30.58
CA TRP A 246 -5.76 -28.03 29.83
C TRP A 246 -6.39 -27.47 28.54
N ALA A 247 -6.13 -26.21 28.14
CA ALA A 247 -6.86 -25.59 27.03
C ALA A 247 -5.93 -24.98 25.98
N ALA A 248 -5.77 -25.66 24.85
CA ALA A 248 -5.20 -25.07 23.65
C ALA A 248 -6.15 -23.98 23.12
N SER A 249 -5.70 -22.73 23.08
CA SER A 249 -6.42 -21.65 22.41
C SER A 249 -5.81 -21.47 21.02
N ALA A 250 -6.61 -21.63 19.98
CA ALA A 250 -6.22 -21.17 18.66
C ALA A 250 -6.14 -19.64 18.65
N PRO A 251 -5.18 -19.03 17.93
CA PRO A 251 -5.14 -17.60 17.74
C PRO A 251 -6.24 -17.13 16.79
N VAL A 252 -6.75 -15.93 17.05
CA VAL A 252 -7.63 -15.17 16.17
C VAL A 252 -6.90 -13.97 15.62
N LEU A 253 -7.20 -13.63 14.36
CA LEU A 253 -6.75 -12.39 13.76
C LEU A 253 -7.87 -11.36 13.90
N MET A 254 -7.55 -10.20 14.47
CA MET A 254 -8.48 -9.10 14.71
C MET A 254 -7.97 -7.84 14.03
N THR A 255 -8.72 -7.30 13.07
CA THR A 255 -8.40 -6.08 12.35
C THR A 255 -9.35 -4.97 12.77
N PHE A 256 -8.80 -3.84 13.16
CA PHE A 256 -9.51 -2.63 13.54
C PHE A 256 -9.12 -1.54 12.55
N ALA A 257 -10.11 -0.91 11.91
CA ALA A 257 -9.83 0.20 11.01
C ALA A 257 -10.89 1.30 11.12
N CYS A 258 -10.47 2.52 10.84
CA CYS A 258 -11.38 3.60 10.50
C CYS A 258 -10.90 4.36 9.27
N MET A 259 -11.84 4.89 8.50
CA MET A 259 -11.62 5.63 7.26
C MET A 259 -12.53 6.87 7.27
N VAL A 260 -11.97 8.06 7.04
CA VAL A 260 -12.72 9.31 6.89
C VAL A 260 -12.90 9.65 5.41
N ASP A 261 -14.01 10.30 5.08
CA ASP A 261 -14.28 10.86 3.75
C ASP A 261 -14.14 9.86 2.57
N SER A 262 -14.47 8.58 2.78
CA SER A 262 -14.29 7.56 1.74
C SER A 262 -15.59 6.81 1.41
N PRO A 263 -16.57 7.47 0.75
CA PRO A 263 -17.82 6.84 0.37
C PRO A 263 -17.63 5.69 -0.61
N GLU A 264 -16.63 5.78 -1.49
CA GLU A 264 -16.26 4.72 -2.44
C GLU A 264 -15.65 3.50 -1.72
N ALA A 265 -14.90 3.71 -0.62
CA ALA A 265 -14.40 2.60 0.19
C ALA A 265 -15.48 1.83 0.92
N LEU A 266 -16.72 2.36 1.05
CA LEU A 266 -17.79 1.62 1.72
C LEU A 266 -18.12 0.32 0.99
N GLU A 267 -18.30 0.36 -0.33
CA GLU A 267 -18.63 -0.84 -1.12
C GLU A 267 -17.45 -1.83 -1.17
N GLU A 268 -16.21 -1.33 -1.24
CA GLU A 268 -15.02 -2.16 -1.11
C GLU A 268 -14.95 -2.81 0.28
N THR A 269 -15.27 -2.07 1.33
CA THR A 269 -15.27 -2.56 2.71
C THR A 269 -16.40 -3.56 2.95
N LEU A 270 -17.52 -3.45 2.23
CA LEU A 270 -18.60 -4.44 2.27
C LEU A 270 -18.23 -5.74 1.55
N SER A 271 -17.23 -5.70 0.68
CA SER A 271 -16.70 -6.86 -0.02
C SER A 271 -15.75 -7.64 0.91
N LEU A 272 -16.18 -8.83 1.33
CA LEU A 272 -15.26 -9.85 1.85
C LEU A 272 -14.83 -10.72 0.67
N TYR A 273 -13.53 -11.00 0.54
CA TYR A 273 -12.99 -11.81 -0.56
C TYR A 273 -12.99 -13.31 -0.21
N ASP A 274 -13.33 -14.18 -1.19
CA ASP A 274 -13.13 -15.63 -1.09
C ASP A 274 -11.68 -15.78 -1.53
N ASP A 275 -10.78 -15.85 -0.57
CA ASP A 275 -9.35 -16.00 -0.86
C ASP A 275 -9.02 -17.46 -1.23
N ASP A 276 -9.87 -18.04 -2.08
CA ASP A 276 -9.65 -19.29 -2.78
C ASP A 276 -8.81 -19.00 -4.02
N THR A 277 -7.50 -19.08 -3.82
CA THR A 277 -6.51 -18.86 -4.88
C THR A 277 -6.60 -19.87 -6.02
N THR A 278 -7.42 -20.93 -5.88
CA THR A 278 -7.66 -21.93 -6.94
C THR A 278 -8.71 -21.50 -7.97
N LYS A 279 -9.51 -20.46 -7.67
CA LYS A 279 -10.50 -19.91 -8.61
C LYS A 279 -10.00 -18.64 -9.30
N PRO A 280 -10.52 -18.27 -10.48
CA PRO A 280 -10.32 -16.93 -11.06
C PRO A 280 -10.90 -15.84 -10.16
N VAL A 281 -10.30 -14.65 -10.10
CA VAL A 281 -10.72 -13.52 -9.24
C VAL A 281 -12.18 -13.10 -9.51
N GLU A 282 -12.67 -13.33 -10.73
CA GLU A 282 -14.06 -13.14 -11.14
C GLU A 282 -15.05 -14.04 -10.40
N GLN A 283 -14.60 -15.22 -9.96
CA GLN A 283 -15.36 -16.22 -9.23
C GLN A 283 -15.04 -16.22 -7.73
N ARG A 284 -14.08 -15.38 -7.29
CA ARG A 284 -13.70 -15.13 -5.88
C ARG A 284 -14.60 -14.09 -5.19
N SER A 285 -15.60 -13.55 -5.88
CA SER A 285 -16.62 -12.72 -5.24
C SER A 285 -17.45 -13.56 -4.27
N VAL A 286 -17.35 -13.27 -2.98
CA VAL A 286 -18.13 -13.96 -1.94
C VAL A 286 -19.58 -13.52 -2.04
N GLN A 287 -20.48 -14.50 -1.96
CA GLN A 287 -21.77 -14.32 -1.29
C GLN A 287 -21.53 -13.48 -0.02
N THR A 288 -21.88 -12.18 -0.02
CA THR A 288 -22.08 -11.47 1.24
C THR A 288 -23.02 -12.33 2.06
N GLY A 289 -22.51 -12.98 3.11
CA GLY A 289 -23.38 -13.54 4.13
C GLY A 289 -24.32 -12.43 4.55
N GLY A 290 -25.61 -12.77 4.71
CA GLY A 290 -26.70 -11.80 4.76
C GLY A 290 -26.32 -10.59 5.61
N ARG A 291 -26.59 -9.38 5.10
CA ARG A 291 -26.41 -8.14 5.87
C ARG A 291 -27.33 -8.23 7.07
N VAL A 292 -26.77 -8.45 8.26
CA VAL A 292 -27.56 -8.51 9.50
C VAL A 292 -27.37 -7.21 10.26
N ALA A 293 -28.48 -6.55 10.58
CA ALA A 293 -28.47 -5.37 11.45
C ALA A 293 -27.93 -5.75 12.84
N THR A 294 -26.97 -4.99 13.34
CA THR A 294 -26.36 -5.21 14.65
C THR A 294 -26.00 -3.90 15.34
N LYS A 295 -25.44 -3.97 16.54
CA LYS A 295 -24.85 -2.83 17.24
C LYS A 295 -23.33 -2.90 17.17
N PHE A 296 -22.68 -1.77 16.96
CA PHE A 296 -21.22 -1.63 16.97
C PHE A 296 -20.88 -0.19 17.32
N LEU A 297 -19.95 0.01 18.25
CA LEU A 297 -19.56 1.33 18.76
C LEU A 297 -20.77 2.17 19.22
N GLY A 298 -21.73 1.52 19.90
CA GLY A 298 -22.94 2.19 20.38
C GLY A 298 -23.91 2.65 19.29
N THR A 299 -23.64 2.41 18.00
CA THR A 299 -24.49 2.80 16.87
C THR A 299 -25.09 1.59 16.15
N ASP A 300 -26.03 1.86 15.25
CA ASP A 300 -26.47 0.86 14.28
C ASP A 300 -25.32 0.51 13.33
N ALA A 301 -25.27 -0.76 12.96
CA ALA A 301 -24.17 -1.32 12.20
C ALA A 301 -24.63 -2.51 11.34
N MET A 302 -23.78 -2.88 10.39
CA MET A 302 -23.95 -4.04 9.55
C MET A 302 -22.95 -5.11 9.94
N LEU A 303 -23.42 -6.35 10.04
CA LEU A 303 -22.60 -7.55 10.10
C LEU A 303 -22.53 -8.16 8.70
N VAL A 304 -21.32 -8.40 8.21
CA VAL A 304 -21.04 -9.12 6.98
C VAL A 304 -20.23 -10.36 7.33
N THR A 305 -20.64 -11.52 6.82
CA THR A 305 -19.91 -12.77 7.00
C THR A 305 -19.45 -13.32 5.65
N GLY A 306 -18.24 -13.88 5.62
CA GLY A 306 -17.65 -14.43 4.40
C GLY A 306 -16.85 -15.69 4.69
N LYS A 307 -16.57 -16.48 3.65
CA LYS A 307 -15.57 -17.54 3.72
C LYS A 307 -14.20 -16.87 3.71
N GLY A 308 -13.41 -17.09 4.75
CA GLY A 308 -12.01 -16.68 4.78
C GLY A 308 -11.13 -17.67 4.02
N PRO A 309 -9.81 -17.42 3.97
CA PRO A 309 -8.92 -18.07 3.01
C PRO A 309 -8.91 -19.60 3.12
N SER A 310 -8.96 -20.28 1.97
CA SER A 310 -8.96 -21.75 1.90
C SER A 310 -7.65 -22.34 2.43
N HIS A 311 -6.52 -21.66 2.22
CA HIS A 311 -5.20 -22.05 2.73
C HIS A 311 -5.08 -21.99 4.27
N LEU A 312 -6.02 -21.31 4.94
CA LEU A 312 -6.15 -21.32 6.42
C LEU A 312 -7.22 -22.33 6.90
N GLY A 313 -7.80 -23.14 6.01
CA GLY A 313 -8.78 -24.17 6.34
C GLY A 313 -10.24 -23.69 6.36
N THR A 314 -10.65 -22.82 5.43
CA THR A 314 -12.04 -22.32 5.29
C THR A 314 -12.61 -21.69 6.57
N ARG A 315 -11.89 -20.71 7.12
CA ARG A 315 -12.28 -20.03 8.36
C ARG A 315 -13.27 -18.91 8.08
N PRO A 316 -14.40 -18.77 8.79
CA PRO A 316 -15.29 -17.64 8.55
C PRO A 316 -14.59 -16.31 8.94
N SER A 317 -14.72 -15.33 8.06
CA SER A 317 -14.38 -13.93 8.33
C SER A 317 -15.67 -13.19 8.68
N ILE A 318 -15.65 -12.47 9.79
CA ILE A 318 -16.80 -11.72 10.30
C ILE A 318 -16.37 -10.26 10.38
N ARG A 319 -17.07 -9.40 9.66
CA ARG A 319 -16.84 -7.96 9.65
C ARG A 319 -18.04 -7.22 10.20
N ARG A 320 -17.80 -6.34 11.16
CA ARG A 320 -18.76 -5.35 11.63
C ARG A 320 -18.38 -4.00 11.06
N LEU A 321 -19.39 -3.28 10.57
CA LEU A 321 -19.23 -1.99 9.95
C LEU A 321 -20.26 -1.01 10.51
N ALA A 322 -19.80 0.15 10.97
CA ALA A 322 -20.66 1.29 11.24
C ALA A 322 -20.27 2.45 10.32
N LEU A 323 -21.27 3.20 9.87
CA LEU A 323 -21.10 4.43 9.09
C LEU A 323 -21.61 5.59 9.93
N ALA A 324 -20.75 6.54 10.25
CA ALA A 324 -21.16 7.79 10.88
C ALA A 324 -21.81 8.74 9.87
N LYS A 325 -22.55 9.72 10.39
CA LYS A 325 -23.23 10.74 9.58
C LYS A 325 -22.28 11.63 8.78
N ASP A 326 -21.05 11.77 9.25
CA ASP A 326 -19.98 12.53 8.58
C ASP A 326 -19.27 11.73 7.48
N GLY A 327 -19.70 10.49 7.21
CA GLY A 327 -19.06 9.62 6.21
C GLY A 327 -17.93 8.76 6.75
N THR A 328 -17.58 8.86 8.05
CA THR A 328 -16.56 8.01 8.66
C THR A 328 -17.03 6.56 8.73
N ILE A 329 -16.22 5.65 8.20
CA ILE A 329 -16.43 4.20 8.24
C ILE A 329 -15.60 3.63 9.38
N TYR A 330 -16.23 2.85 10.24
CA TYR A 330 -15.59 2.08 11.30
C TYR A 330 -15.71 0.61 11.00
N THR A 331 -14.62 -0.14 11.13
CA THR A 331 -14.62 -1.58 10.86
C THR A 331 -13.91 -2.37 11.94
N PHE A 332 -14.51 -3.52 12.26
CA PHE A 332 -13.87 -4.56 13.05
C PHE A 332 -14.04 -5.89 12.32
N THR A 333 -12.93 -6.49 11.91
CA THR A 333 -12.93 -7.79 11.23
C THR A 333 -12.25 -8.84 12.10
N VAL A 334 -12.85 -10.02 12.22
CA VAL A 334 -12.29 -11.17 12.92
C VAL A 334 -12.22 -12.35 11.97
N MET A 335 -11.05 -12.99 11.89
CA MET A 335 -10.90 -14.29 11.24
C MET A 335 -10.77 -15.38 12.30
N ARG A 336 -11.75 -16.29 12.34
CA ARG A 336 -11.86 -17.30 13.40
C ARG A 336 -10.92 -18.48 13.20
N GLY A 337 -9.98 -18.68 14.14
CA GLY A 337 -9.14 -19.88 14.23
C GLY A 337 -9.78 -21.07 14.97
N GLY A 338 -11.06 -21.00 15.32
CA GLY A 338 -11.77 -21.95 16.17
C GLY A 338 -12.05 -21.37 17.58
N GLY A 339 -13.33 -21.28 17.93
CA GLY A 339 -13.89 -21.16 19.29
C GLY A 339 -13.25 -20.21 20.33
N SER A 340 -12.47 -19.20 19.95
CA SER A 340 -11.78 -18.37 20.94
C SER A 340 -12.76 -17.42 21.63
N GLY A 341 -12.84 -17.45 22.96
CA GLY A 341 -13.61 -16.47 23.74
C GLY A 341 -13.12 -15.03 23.63
N VAL A 342 -11.95 -14.80 23.01
CA VAL A 342 -11.37 -13.46 22.80
C VAL A 342 -12.29 -12.58 21.95
N GLU A 343 -12.88 -13.15 20.90
CA GLU A 343 -13.80 -12.45 20.01
C GLU A 343 -15.02 -11.96 20.79
N GLU A 344 -15.66 -12.83 21.58
CA GLU A 344 -16.85 -12.48 22.35
C GLU A 344 -16.56 -11.37 23.37
N ASP A 345 -15.39 -11.42 24.02
CA ASP A 345 -14.97 -10.40 24.98
C ASP A 345 -14.73 -9.05 24.28
N VAL A 346 -14.02 -9.04 23.15
CA VAL A 346 -13.79 -7.82 22.35
C VAL A 346 -15.11 -7.26 21.81
N GLU A 347 -16.01 -8.11 21.31
CA GLU A 347 -17.31 -7.69 20.81
C GLU A 347 -18.16 -7.03 21.89
N LYS A 348 -18.21 -7.61 23.10
CA LYS A 348 -18.94 -7.01 24.23
C LYS A 348 -18.42 -5.63 24.59
N LEU A 349 -17.11 -5.41 24.47
CA LEU A 349 -16.50 -4.10 24.67
C LEU A 349 -16.90 -3.14 23.54
N LEU A 350 -16.70 -3.53 22.28
CA LEU A 350 -16.97 -2.68 21.12
C LEU A 350 -18.45 -2.30 20.96
N VAL A 351 -19.39 -3.16 21.36
CA VAL A 351 -20.83 -2.82 21.34
C VAL A 351 -21.14 -1.65 22.27
N LYS A 352 -20.41 -1.52 23.38
CA LYS A 352 -20.62 -0.48 24.41
C LYS A 352 -19.73 0.74 24.24
N SER A 353 -18.64 0.62 23.50
CA SER A 353 -17.72 1.73 23.22
C SER A 353 -18.41 2.82 22.40
N SER A 354 -17.91 4.04 22.50
CA SER A 354 -18.29 5.13 21.59
C SER A 354 -17.42 5.10 20.34
N PRO A 355 -17.92 5.56 19.18
CA PRO A 355 -17.13 5.58 17.96
C PRO A 355 -16.04 6.63 18.10
N GLN A 356 -14.81 6.21 17.85
CA GLN A 356 -13.64 7.09 17.77
C GLN A 356 -12.86 6.68 16.52
N CYS A 357 -12.50 7.64 15.68
CA CYS A 357 -11.56 7.40 14.59
C CYS A 357 -10.25 8.06 14.97
N ARG A 358 -9.32 7.24 15.47
CA ARG A 358 -8.02 7.69 15.96
C ARG A 358 -7.00 7.74 14.83
N THR A 359 -7.16 8.74 13.97
CA THR A 359 -6.15 9.17 12.99
C THR A 359 -5.05 10.02 13.63
N ASP A 360 -5.02 10.16 14.95
CA ASP A 360 -3.90 10.74 15.70
C ASP A 360 -2.77 9.73 15.95
N LEU A 361 -3.02 8.44 15.71
CA LEU A 361 -2.06 7.36 15.91
C LEU A 361 -0.96 7.37 14.84
N ALA A 362 0.05 8.23 15.03
CA ALA A 362 1.24 8.32 14.18
C ALA A 362 1.94 6.96 14.03
N MET A 363 2.52 6.70 12.86
CA MET A 363 3.47 5.60 12.71
C MET A 363 4.90 6.09 13.01
N PRO A 364 5.69 5.34 13.79
CA PRO A 364 7.06 5.69 14.07
C PRO A 364 7.89 5.83 12.78
N GLY A 365 8.68 6.90 12.72
CA GLY A 365 9.53 7.19 11.56
C GLY A 365 8.86 8.06 10.49
N ASP A 366 7.66 8.58 10.75
CA ASP A 366 7.19 9.76 10.04
C ASP A 366 8.15 10.92 10.31
N ASP A 367 9.02 11.20 9.36
CA ASP A 367 9.65 12.52 9.29
C ASP A 367 8.51 13.53 9.15
N ALA A 368 8.13 14.17 10.26
CA ALA A 368 7.24 15.34 10.28
C ALA A 368 7.75 16.51 9.39
N ASN A 369 8.91 16.33 8.74
CA ASN A 369 9.62 17.25 7.88
C ASN A 369 9.81 16.73 6.44
N ALA A 370 9.08 15.70 5.98
CA ALA A 370 9.08 15.38 4.55
C ALA A 370 8.76 16.67 3.77
N PRO A 371 9.64 17.12 2.84
CA PRO A 371 9.43 18.39 2.15
C PRO A 371 8.09 18.31 1.44
N ARG A 372 7.17 19.22 1.80
CA ARG A 372 5.95 19.41 1.04
C ARG A 372 6.38 19.64 -0.40
N PRO A 373 5.83 18.92 -1.40
CA PRO A 373 6.03 19.30 -2.79
C PRO A 373 5.70 20.80 -2.86
N ALA A 374 6.59 21.58 -3.48
CA ALA A 374 6.41 23.02 -3.58
C ALA A 374 4.96 23.27 -3.98
N ALA A 375 4.19 23.91 -3.11
CA ALA A 375 2.81 24.25 -3.42
C ALA A 375 2.85 24.89 -4.80
N GLY A 376 2.22 24.25 -5.77
CA GLY A 376 2.16 24.77 -7.13
C GLY A 376 1.68 26.20 -7.00
N ASN A 377 2.56 27.16 -7.27
CA ASN A 377 2.15 28.53 -7.41
C ASN A 377 1.23 28.53 -8.61
N ASP A 378 -0.08 28.55 -8.35
CA ASP A 378 -1.16 28.83 -9.29
C ASP A 378 -1.01 30.25 -9.85
N ALA A 379 0.06 30.46 -10.60
CA ALA A 379 0.29 31.60 -11.45
C ALA A 379 0.59 31.08 -12.85
N ALA A 380 -0.35 30.33 -13.42
CA ALA A 380 -0.48 30.31 -14.87
C ALA A 380 -0.57 31.77 -15.35
N PRO A 381 0.23 32.20 -16.34
CA PRO A 381 0.17 33.57 -16.83
C PRO A 381 -1.22 33.83 -17.39
N ARG A 382 -1.93 34.80 -16.81
CA ARG A 382 -3.16 35.33 -17.40
C ARG A 382 -2.83 35.88 -18.79
N VAL A 383 -3.22 35.13 -19.82
CA VAL A 383 -3.26 35.64 -21.19
C VAL A 383 -4.34 36.71 -21.22
N SER A 384 -3.91 37.97 -21.16
CA SER A 384 -4.76 39.13 -21.41
C SER A 384 -5.04 39.19 -22.92
N SER A 385 -6.21 38.72 -23.34
CA SER A 385 -6.76 39.11 -24.63
C SER A 385 -7.26 40.56 -24.55
N ARG A 386 -6.50 41.48 -25.15
CA ARG A 386 -7.03 42.72 -25.71
C ARG A 386 -7.10 42.58 -27.21
#